data_AF-B6HV40-F1
#
_entry.id   AF-B6HV40-F1
#
_cell.length_a   1.000
_cell.length_b   1.000
_cell.length_c   1.000
_cell.angle_alpha   90.00
_cell.angle_beta   90.00
_cell.angle_gamma   90.00
#
_symmetry.space_group_name_H-M   'P 1'
#
loop_
_entity.id
_entity.type
_entity.pdbx_description
1 polymer ?
#
loop_
_entity_poly.entity_id
_entity_poly.type
_entity_poly.pdbx_seq_one_letter_code
_entity_poly.pdbx_strand_id
1 'polypeptide(L)'
;MKISNTLTQAFGLLLPLSAAVQAKEYSRSEVCQPNHPFKPLPGSQARTRTCHVANHGDGRDDSANVLSALKQCNNGGKVVFDADKKYTIGKALDMTFLKHVDLEIQGHVQFSDDTDYWQENSFKQIFQNATTFFQIGGEDVNVYGEGTLDGNGQVWYDLYAEDPLILRPILVGIVGLNGGTIGPLNLRYSPQWYQFVANSSNVLFDGIDISGYSSSENEAKNTDGWDLYRSTNVVIQNSVINNGDDCVSFKPNVTDILVQNLHCNGSHGISVGSLGQYPGEVDIVQNVLVYNISMFNASDGARIKVWPGGSAAMSTDLQGGGGSGLVKNITYDGMTIDNVDYAIEVTQCYGQKNLTLCNEFPSKLAIEDIVFKNFKGVTSGKRDPDVGMIVCSSPDVCSNIKASNIDVVSPDGDDQFTCTNVSLL
;
A
#
# COMPACT_ATOMS: atom_id res chain seq x y z
N MET A 1 -59.43 -35.59 -12.40
CA MET A 1 -60.60 -35.38 -13.29
C MET A 1 -61.36 -34.14 -12.84
N LYS A 2 -61.06 -33.01 -13.45
CA LYS A 2 -61.98 -31.89 -13.74
C LYS A 2 -61.22 -30.93 -14.63
N ILE A 3 -61.56 -31.03 -15.91
CA ILE A 3 -61.08 -30.22 -17.01
C ILE A 3 -61.98 -28.98 -17.05
N SER A 4 -61.40 -27.80 -17.23
CA SER A 4 -62.12 -26.64 -17.76
C SER A 4 -61.16 -25.82 -18.61
N ASN A 5 -61.32 -25.96 -19.92
CA ASN A 5 -60.70 -25.10 -20.93
C ASN A 5 -61.53 -23.81 -21.06
N THR A 6 -60.85 -22.67 -21.11
CA THR A 6 -61.33 -21.48 -21.82
C THR A 6 -60.14 -20.73 -22.40
N LEU A 7 -60.02 -20.83 -23.73
CA LEU A 7 -59.48 -19.84 -24.67
C LEU A 7 -60.13 -18.46 -24.37
N THR A 8 -59.56 -17.26 -24.54
CA THR A 8 -58.48 -16.70 -25.36
C THR A 8 -58.24 -15.27 -24.83
N GLN A 9 -57.02 -14.74 -24.89
CA GLN A 9 -56.67 -13.43 -25.49
C GLN A 9 -55.29 -12.98 -25.01
N ALA A 10 -54.37 -12.88 -25.96
CA ALA A 10 -53.07 -12.26 -25.77
C ALA A 10 -53.25 -10.74 -25.72
N PHE A 11 -52.92 -10.14 -24.57
CA PHE A 11 -52.60 -8.73 -24.45
C PHE A 11 -51.10 -8.63 -24.18
N GLY A 12 -50.36 -8.14 -25.17
CA GLY A 12 -48.97 -7.72 -24.97
C GLY A 12 -48.95 -6.49 -24.07
N LEU A 13 -48.51 -6.66 -22.83
CA LEU A 13 -48.05 -5.55 -22.00
C LEU A 13 -46.53 -5.45 -22.15
N LEU A 14 -46.10 -4.39 -22.81
CA LEU A 14 -44.75 -3.83 -22.69
C LEU A 14 -44.56 -3.37 -21.24
N LEU A 15 -43.71 -4.08 -20.50
CA LEU A 15 -43.20 -3.66 -19.20
C LEU A 15 -41.97 -2.77 -19.41
N PRO A 16 -41.93 -1.51 -18.92
CA PRO A 16 -40.69 -0.80 -18.72
C PRO A 16 -40.18 -1.14 -17.31
N LEU A 17 -39.22 -2.06 -17.19
CA LEU A 17 -38.44 -2.21 -15.96
C LEU A 17 -37.13 -1.42 -16.11
N SER A 18 -37.24 -0.10 -15.97
CA SER A 18 -36.12 0.71 -15.49
C SER A 18 -36.33 0.90 -13.99
N ALA A 19 -35.87 -0.06 -13.19
CA ALA A 19 -35.66 0.18 -11.77
C ALA A 19 -34.43 1.08 -11.66
N ALA A 20 -34.66 2.39 -11.54
CA ALA A 20 -33.61 3.31 -11.14
C ALA A 20 -33.15 2.89 -9.74
N VAL A 21 -31.91 2.42 -9.64
CA VAL A 21 -31.24 2.23 -8.37
C VAL A 21 -31.13 3.61 -7.73
N GLN A 22 -31.97 3.86 -6.73
CA GLN A 22 -31.95 5.09 -5.97
C GLN A 22 -30.70 5.03 -5.09
N ALA A 23 -29.61 5.62 -5.60
CA ALA A 23 -28.39 5.79 -4.84
C ALA A 23 -28.74 6.50 -3.54
N LYS A 24 -28.50 5.83 -2.42
CA LYS A 24 -28.61 6.43 -1.09
C LYS A 24 -27.53 7.51 -1.05
N GLU A 25 -27.92 8.78 -1.18
CA GLU A 25 -27.03 9.91 -0.98
C GLU A 25 -26.56 9.87 0.47
N TYR A 26 -25.34 9.36 0.69
CA TYR A 26 -24.63 9.56 1.93
C TYR A 26 -24.29 11.04 2.01
N SER A 27 -25.06 11.78 2.81
CA SER A 27 -24.74 13.12 3.25
C SER A 27 -23.29 13.12 3.76
N ARG A 28 -22.42 13.84 3.05
CA ARG A 28 -21.03 14.08 3.44
C ARG A 28 -21.06 14.82 4.77
N SER A 29 -20.65 14.16 5.84
CA SER A 29 -20.51 14.76 7.16
C SER A 29 -19.66 16.03 7.11
N GLU A 30 -20.14 17.07 7.80
CA GLU A 30 -19.59 18.43 7.88
C GLU A 30 -18.24 18.55 8.63
N VAL A 31 -17.21 17.81 8.23
CA VAL A 31 -15.82 18.07 8.66
C VAL A 31 -14.96 18.22 7.40
N CYS A 32 -15.04 19.41 6.79
CA CYS A 32 -14.60 19.64 5.43
C CYS A 32 -13.27 20.41 5.35
N GLN A 33 -12.22 19.94 6.03
CA GLN A 33 -10.83 20.26 5.69
C GLN A 33 -9.97 19.00 5.87
N PRO A 34 -9.11 18.64 4.90
CA PRO A 34 -8.18 17.52 5.06
C PRO A 34 -7.26 17.79 6.25
N ASN A 35 -6.81 16.72 6.92
CA ASN A 35 -5.82 16.87 7.99
C ASN A 35 -4.53 17.45 7.38
N HIS A 36 -3.85 18.27 8.18
CA HIS A 36 -2.59 18.84 7.78
C HIS A 36 -1.43 17.87 8.07
N PRO A 37 -0.34 17.93 7.28
CA PRO A 37 0.88 17.20 7.58
C PRO A 37 1.38 17.52 8.99
N PHE A 38 2.07 16.57 9.63
CA PHE A 38 2.70 16.78 10.95
C PHE A 38 3.69 17.95 10.94
N LYS A 39 4.40 18.15 9.82
CA LYS A 39 5.24 19.32 9.57
C LYS A 39 4.94 19.86 8.16
N PRO A 40 4.89 21.19 7.95
CA PRO A 40 4.67 21.76 6.62
C PRO A 40 5.66 21.19 5.60
N LEU A 41 5.16 20.83 4.42
CA LEU A 41 5.99 20.39 3.32
C LEU A 41 6.76 21.59 2.71
N PRO A 42 8.02 21.41 2.28
CA PRO A 42 8.78 22.44 1.58
C PRO A 42 8.05 22.91 0.32
N GLY A 43 8.11 24.22 0.05
CA GLY A 43 7.62 24.77 -1.19
C GLY A 43 8.50 24.39 -2.38
N SER A 44 7.89 24.16 -3.53
CA SER A 44 8.58 23.92 -4.81
C SER A 44 8.61 25.19 -5.67
N GLN A 45 9.73 25.44 -6.33
CA GLN A 45 9.90 26.60 -7.23
C GLN A 45 9.47 26.25 -8.65
N ALA A 46 8.89 27.21 -9.36
CA ALA A 46 8.46 27.02 -10.76
C ALA A 46 9.65 26.65 -11.67
N ARG A 47 9.43 25.67 -12.55
CA ARG A 47 10.43 25.21 -13.52
C ARG A 47 10.47 26.11 -14.75
N THR A 48 11.66 26.36 -15.30
CA THR A 48 11.90 27.39 -16.33
C THR A 48 12.32 26.84 -17.69
N ARG A 49 12.56 25.53 -17.78
CA ARG A 49 13.03 24.84 -18.98
C ARG A 49 12.30 23.53 -19.15
N THR A 50 12.04 23.12 -20.39
CA THR A 50 11.36 21.86 -20.69
C THR A 50 12.21 21.01 -21.62
N CYS A 51 12.33 19.72 -21.31
CA CYS A 51 13.00 18.70 -22.12
C CYS A 51 12.01 17.56 -22.36
N HIS A 52 11.74 17.22 -23.61
CA HIS A 52 10.90 16.06 -23.94
C HIS A 52 11.79 14.82 -24.03
N VAL A 53 11.34 13.72 -23.44
CA VAL A 53 12.01 12.43 -23.59
C VAL A 53 11.84 11.96 -25.03
N ALA A 54 12.97 11.74 -25.71
CA ALA A 54 12.97 11.11 -27.03
C ALA A 54 12.46 9.67 -26.89
N ASN A 55 11.52 9.28 -27.75
CA ASN A 55 10.94 7.94 -27.78
C ASN A 55 11.38 7.26 -29.07
N HIS A 56 11.96 6.06 -28.95
CA HIS A 56 12.28 5.23 -30.10
C HIS A 56 11.04 4.57 -30.70
N GLY A 57 10.01 4.30 -29.89
CA GLY A 57 8.85 3.51 -30.31
C GLY A 57 9.19 2.04 -30.58
N ASP A 58 8.17 1.27 -30.96
CA ASP A 58 8.28 -0.14 -31.37
C ASP A 58 8.97 -1.06 -30.34
N GLY A 59 8.79 -0.80 -29.04
CA GLY A 59 9.34 -1.63 -27.96
C GLY A 59 10.85 -1.49 -27.73
N ARG A 60 11.51 -0.52 -28.37
CA ARG A 60 12.95 -0.28 -28.18
C ARG A 60 13.23 0.47 -26.90
N ASP A 61 14.33 0.12 -26.24
CA ASP A 61 14.75 0.71 -24.96
C ASP A 61 15.02 2.22 -25.06
N ASP A 62 14.31 2.99 -24.23
CA ASP A 62 14.37 4.45 -24.10
C ASP A 62 15.13 4.90 -22.84
N SER A 63 15.69 3.98 -22.06
CA SER A 63 16.33 4.29 -20.76
C SER A 63 17.42 5.37 -20.88
N ALA A 64 18.24 5.33 -21.93
CA ALA A 64 19.27 6.34 -22.19
C ALA A 64 18.67 7.73 -22.54
N ASN A 65 17.54 7.75 -23.23
CA ASN A 65 16.85 9.00 -23.60
C ASN A 65 16.25 9.67 -22.35
N VAL A 66 15.70 8.88 -21.43
CA VAL A 66 15.20 9.36 -20.13
C VAL A 66 16.34 10.02 -19.35
N LEU A 67 17.46 9.32 -19.17
CA LEU A 67 18.62 9.88 -18.45
C LEU A 67 19.20 11.13 -19.12
N SER A 68 19.22 11.17 -20.46
CA SER A 68 19.68 12.35 -21.20
C SER A 68 18.80 13.57 -20.92
N ALA A 69 17.47 13.42 -21.03
CA ALA A 69 16.52 14.49 -20.76
C ALA A 69 16.58 14.96 -19.30
N LEU A 70 16.69 14.04 -18.34
CA LEU A 70 16.87 14.36 -16.92
C LEU A 70 18.15 15.16 -16.69
N LYS A 71 19.30 14.74 -17.22
CA LYS A 71 20.56 15.50 -17.09
C LYS A 71 20.46 16.88 -17.70
N GLN A 72 19.79 17.01 -18.85
CA GLN A 72 19.62 18.28 -19.53
C GLN A 72 18.71 19.24 -18.74
N CYS A 73 17.64 18.72 -18.13
CA CYS A 73 16.63 19.53 -17.45
C CYS A 73 16.75 19.60 -15.93
N ASN A 74 17.66 18.85 -15.31
CA ASN A 74 17.93 18.96 -13.87
C ASN A 74 18.29 20.40 -13.45
N ASN A 75 18.08 20.74 -12.19
CA ASN A 75 18.33 22.07 -11.60
C ASN A 75 17.43 23.18 -12.19
N GLY A 76 16.11 23.02 -12.05
CA GLY A 76 15.12 24.05 -12.34
C GLY A 76 14.30 23.82 -13.62
N GLY A 77 14.36 22.63 -14.21
CA GLY A 77 13.61 22.28 -15.42
C GLY A 77 12.52 21.23 -15.21
N LYS A 78 11.88 20.88 -16.31
CA LYS A 78 10.82 19.90 -16.43
C LYS A 78 11.18 18.88 -17.52
N VAL A 79 11.01 17.60 -17.24
CA VAL A 79 11.12 16.51 -18.21
C VAL A 79 9.73 15.98 -18.52
N VAL A 80 9.36 15.91 -19.80
CA VAL A 80 8.02 15.51 -20.24
C VAL A 80 8.09 14.17 -20.97
N PHE A 81 7.23 13.22 -20.56
CA PHE A 81 6.92 12.02 -21.31
C PHE A 81 5.57 12.24 -22.00
N ASP A 82 5.57 12.36 -23.33
CA ASP A 82 4.41 12.85 -24.09
C ASP A 82 3.23 11.86 -24.05
N ALA A 83 2.01 12.39 -24.00
CA ALA A 83 0.77 11.65 -23.82
C ALA A 83 0.48 10.56 -24.87
N ASP A 84 0.92 10.76 -26.11
CA ASP A 84 0.68 9.86 -27.24
C ASP A 84 1.78 8.80 -27.42
N LYS A 85 2.71 8.70 -26.47
CA LYS A 85 3.90 7.84 -26.58
C LYS A 85 3.91 6.72 -25.57
N LYS A 86 4.48 5.59 -26.01
CA LYS A 86 4.85 4.46 -25.17
C LYS A 86 6.38 4.35 -25.08
N TYR A 87 6.92 4.57 -23.89
CA TYR A 87 8.35 4.47 -23.58
C TYR A 87 8.66 3.09 -23.04
N THR A 88 9.64 2.39 -23.62
CA THR A 88 10.07 1.08 -23.10
C THR A 88 11.33 1.24 -22.29
N ILE A 89 11.33 0.77 -21.05
CA ILE A 89 12.48 0.83 -20.15
C ILE A 89 13.10 -0.56 -20.06
N GLY A 90 14.26 -0.74 -20.68
CA GLY A 90 15.02 -1.98 -20.67
C GLY A 90 16.27 -1.95 -19.78
N LYS A 91 16.54 -0.84 -19.08
CA LYS A 91 17.69 -0.68 -18.17
C LYS A 91 17.29 -0.01 -16.86
N ALA A 92 17.94 -0.42 -15.77
CA ALA A 92 17.71 0.17 -14.45
C ALA A 92 18.13 1.65 -14.46
N LEU A 93 17.28 2.54 -13.91
CA LEU A 93 17.53 3.98 -13.89
C LEU A 93 17.70 4.51 -12.46
N ASP A 94 18.92 4.99 -12.17
CA ASP A 94 19.24 5.73 -10.96
C ASP A 94 19.01 7.23 -11.21
N MET A 95 17.97 7.75 -10.58
CA MET A 95 17.54 9.15 -10.62
C MET A 95 17.62 9.78 -9.22
N THR A 96 18.55 9.32 -8.38
CA THR A 96 18.76 9.89 -7.04
C THR A 96 19.55 11.20 -7.03
N PHE A 97 20.14 11.58 -8.17
CA PHE A 97 20.91 12.81 -8.35
C PHE A 97 20.06 14.06 -8.64
N LEU A 98 18.74 13.93 -8.70
CA LEU A 98 17.84 14.98 -9.15
C LEU A 98 17.73 16.13 -8.14
N LYS A 99 17.53 17.35 -8.66
CA LYS A 99 17.44 18.56 -7.86
C LYS A 99 16.58 19.60 -8.56
N HIS A 100 15.53 20.08 -7.89
CA HIS A 100 14.61 21.11 -8.41
C HIS A 100 14.06 20.76 -9.79
N VAL A 101 13.45 19.60 -9.96
CA VAL A 101 13.01 19.12 -11.27
C VAL A 101 11.60 18.55 -11.21
N ASP A 102 10.86 18.74 -12.31
CA ASP A 102 9.56 18.10 -12.51
C ASP A 102 9.70 16.99 -13.56
N LEU A 103 9.10 15.84 -13.30
CA LEU A 103 8.89 14.77 -14.25
C LEU A 103 7.39 14.73 -14.56
N GLU A 104 6.99 15.28 -15.70
CA GLU A 104 5.62 15.27 -16.18
C GLU A 104 5.41 14.06 -17.09
N ILE A 105 4.95 12.97 -16.50
CA ILE A 105 4.65 11.70 -17.16
C ILE A 105 3.20 11.73 -17.63
N GLN A 106 2.97 12.00 -18.90
CA GLN A 106 1.63 11.96 -19.52
C GLN A 106 1.42 10.66 -20.34
N GLY A 107 2.50 10.12 -20.90
CA GLY A 107 2.49 8.89 -21.70
C GLY A 107 2.46 7.60 -20.89
N HIS A 108 2.78 6.50 -21.56
CA HIS A 108 2.86 5.16 -20.95
C HIS A 108 4.31 4.69 -20.89
N VAL A 109 4.85 4.52 -19.69
CA VAL A 109 6.19 3.98 -19.44
C VAL A 109 6.05 2.52 -19.04
N GLN A 110 6.55 1.60 -19.86
CA GLN A 110 6.49 0.16 -19.60
C GLN A 110 7.90 -0.42 -19.43
N PHE A 111 8.09 -1.24 -18.40
CA PHE A 111 9.33 -1.99 -18.18
C PHE A 111 9.41 -3.25 -19.05
N SER A 112 10.59 -3.60 -19.55
CA SER A 112 10.78 -4.83 -20.32
C SER A 112 10.58 -6.08 -19.45
N ASP A 113 10.16 -7.17 -20.09
CA ASP A 113 10.04 -8.52 -19.51
C ASP A 113 11.35 -9.31 -19.54
N ASP A 114 12.50 -8.65 -19.76
CA ASP A 114 13.82 -9.27 -19.75
C ASP A 114 14.25 -9.61 -18.31
N THR A 115 13.68 -10.68 -17.79
CA THR A 115 13.85 -11.09 -16.39
C THR A 115 15.30 -11.43 -16.07
N ASP A 116 16.06 -11.99 -17.02
CA ASP A 116 17.48 -12.28 -16.88
C ASP A 116 18.28 -10.98 -16.64
N TYR A 117 18.06 -9.96 -17.47
CA TYR A 117 18.68 -8.65 -17.26
C TYR A 117 18.33 -8.08 -15.88
N TRP A 118 17.05 -8.14 -15.49
CA TRP A 118 16.58 -7.55 -14.23
C TRP A 118 17.07 -8.30 -12.99
N GLN A 119 17.25 -9.62 -13.04
CA GLN A 119 17.90 -10.39 -11.97
C GLN A 119 19.32 -9.88 -11.71
N GLU A 120 20.04 -9.54 -12.77
CA GLU A 120 21.44 -9.12 -12.68
C GLU A 120 21.61 -7.62 -12.35
N ASN A 121 20.69 -6.77 -12.82
CA ASN A 121 20.92 -5.32 -12.91
C ASN A 121 19.94 -4.44 -12.12
N SER A 122 18.87 -4.99 -11.56
CA SER A 122 17.97 -4.23 -10.69
C SER A 122 18.70 -3.71 -9.45
N PHE A 123 18.24 -2.59 -8.90
CA PHE A 123 18.91 -2.00 -7.74
C PHE A 123 18.56 -2.78 -6.48
N LYS A 124 19.56 -3.41 -5.87
CA LYS A 124 19.42 -4.19 -4.64
C LYS A 124 19.23 -3.27 -3.44
N GLN A 125 18.18 -3.53 -2.68
CA GLN A 125 17.88 -2.90 -1.40
C GLN A 125 18.37 -3.79 -0.27
N ILE A 126 18.95 -3.18 0.76
CA ILE A 126 19.40 -3.91 1.96
C ILE A 126 18.21 -4.51 2.71
N PHE A 127 17.08 -3.80 2.73
CA PHE A 127 15.89 -4.25 3.44
C PHE A 127 15.19 -5.37 2.65
N GLN A 128 15.03 -6.53 3.30
CA GLN A 128 14.32 -7.71 2.78
C GLN A 128 14.79 -8.21 1.40
N ASN A 129 16.06 -7.96 1.03
CA ASN A 129 16.62 -8.29 -0.28
C ASN A 129 15.76 -7.79 -1.46
N ALA A 130 14.96 -6.74 -1.25
CA ALA A 130 14.10 -6.20 -2.27
C ALA A 130 14.94 -5.64 -3.43
N THR A 131 14.35 -5.54 -4.61
CA THR A 131 14.98 -4.87 -5.76
C THR A 131 14.03 -3.84 -6.34
N THR A 132 14.53 -2.85 -7.07
CA THR A 132 13.69 -1.81 -7.72
C THR A 132 14.09 -1.62 -9.18
N PHE A 133 13.13 -1.37 -10.07
CA PHE A 133 13.43 -0.95 -11.46
C PHE A 133 14.00 0.47 -11.51
N PHE A 134 13.29 1.41 -10.87
CA PHE A 134 13.64 2.82 -10.77
C PHE A 134 14.03 3.21 -9.35
N GLN A 135 14.96 4.15 -9.24
CA GLN A 135 15.20 4.89 -8.01
C GLN A 135 15.07 6.39 -8.27
N ILE A 136 14.04 7.02 -7.73
CA ILE A 136 13.84 8.47 -7.77
C ILE A 136 14.23 9.03 -6.41
N GLY A 137 15.11 10.04 -6.38
CA GLY A 137 15.59 10.65 -5.15
C GLY A 137 16.06 12.08 -5.37
N GLY A 138 16.73 12.64 -4.37
CA GLY A 138 17.32 13.98 -4.45
C GLY A 138 16.51 15.04 -3.72
N GLU A 139 16.44 16.26 -4.24
CA GLU A 139 15.86 17.41 -3.52
C GLU A 139 14.84 18.16 -4.39
N ASP A 140 13.63 18.40 -3.88
CA ASP A 140 12.57 19.12 -4.60
C ASP A 140 12.31 18.48 -5.99
N VAL A 141 11.86 17.23 -5.99
CA VAL A 141 11.55 16.46 -7.19
C VAL A 141 10.06 16.16 -7.22
N ASN A 142 9.37 16.61 -8.27
CA ASN A 142 7.95 16.35 -8.46
C ASN A 142 7.74 15.38 -9.62
N VAL A 143 6.81 14.44 -9.49
CA VAL A 143 6.47 13.47 -10.52
C VAL A 143 4.95 13.41 -10.67
N TYR A 144 4.41 13.80 -11.82
CA TYR A 144 2.95 13.92 -12.04
C TYR A 144 2.62 13.76 -13.52
N GLY A 145 1.34 13.86 -13.89
CA GLY A 145 0.93 14.00 -15.30
C GLY A 145 -0.13 13.00 -15.74
N GLU A 146 -0.68 12.20 -14.82
CA GLU A 146 -1.74 11.21 -15.07
C GLU A 146 -1.35 10.07 -16.04
N GLY A 147 -0.08 10.02 -16.47
CA GLY A 147 0.47 8.94 -17.26
C GLY A 147 0.62 7.63 -16.47
N THR A 148 1.06 6.60 -17.17
CA THR A 148 1.14 5.23 -16.63
C THR A 148 2.59 4.78 -16.42
N LEU A 149 2.86 4.17 -15.27
CA LEU A 149 4.03 3.30 -15.04
C LEU A 149 3.56 1.85 -14.98
N ASP A 150 4.00 1.02 -15.92
CA ASP A 150 3.58 -0.38 -16.10
C ASP A 150 4.76 -1.33 -15.90
N GLY A 151 4.72 -2.11 -14.82
CA GLY A 151 5.77 -3.04 -14.42
C GLY A 151 5.85 -4.33 -15.24
N ASN A 152 4.90 -4.58 -16.14
CA ASN A 152 4.84 -5.80 -16.95
C ASN A 152 4.90 -7.08 -16.09
N GLY A 153 4.11 -7.09 -15.00
CA GLY A 153 4.24 -8.03 -13.88
C GLY A 153 3.93 -9.50 -14.15
N GLN A 154 3.21 -9.86 -15.22
CA GLN A 154 2.72 -11.24 -15.41
C GLN A 154 3.84 -12.28 -15.40
N VAL A 155 4.92 -12.03 -16.15
CA VAL A 155 6.08 -12.93 -16.21
C VAL A 155 6.67 -13.19 -14.82
N TRP A 156 6.62 -12.19 -13.95
CA TRP A 156 7.14 -12.28 -12.58
C TRP A 156 6.22 -13.05 -11.64
N TYR A 157 4.91 -12.97 -11.84
CA TYR A 157 3.95 -13.75 -11.06
C TYR A 157 4.13 -15.24 -11.33
N ASP A 158 4.29 -15.61 -12.60
CA ASP A 158 4.51 -16.98 -13.02
C ASP A 158 5.87 -17.51 -12.53
N LEU A 159 6.95 -16.72 -12.68
CA LEU A 159 8.27 -17.11 -12.17
C LEU A 159 8.33 -17.27 -10.66
N TYR A 160 7.67 -16.41 -9.88
CA TYR A 160 7.66 -16.51 -8.41
C TYR A 160 6.85 -17.72 -7.91
N ALA A 161 5.83 -18.13 -8.67
CA ALA A 161 5.10 -19.35 -8.38
C ALA A 161 5.97 -20.61 -8.59
N GLU A 162 6.90 -20.57 -9.55
CA GLU A 162 7.87 -21.64 -9.80
C GLU A 162 9.04 -21.63 -8.81
N ASP A 163 9.59 -20.46 -8.52
CA ASP A 163 10.69 -20.27 -7.57
C ASP A 163 10.44 -19.06 -6.64
N PRO A 164 10.05 -19.29 -5.37
CA PRO A 164 9.80 -18.22 -4.41
C PRO A 164 11.07 -17.47 -3.98
N LEU A 165 12.26 -17.87 -4.43
CA LEU A 165 13.50 -17.14 -4.19
C LEU A 165 13.85 -16.15 -5.30
N ILE A 166 13.07 -16.10 -6.40
CA ILE A 166 13.31 -15.12 -7.47
C ILE A 166 13.07 -13.69 -6.97
N LEU A 167 14.02 -12.80 -7.22
CA LEU A 167 13.90 -11.41 -6.81
C LEU A 167 13.05 -10.66 -7.82
N ARG A 168 11.97 -10.04 -7.38
CA ARG A 168 11.06 -9.28 -8.24
C ARG A 168 11.32 -7.78 -8.07
N PRO A 169 11.52 -7.01 -9.14
CA PRO A 169 11.71 -5.57 -8.99
C PRO A 169 10.41 -4.86 -8.60
N ILE A 170 10.50 -4.07 -7.54
CA ILE A 170 9.50 -3.07 -7.15
C ILE A 170 9.42 -2.01 -8.25
N LEU A 171 8.19 -1.57 -8.58
CA LEU A 171 7.94 -0.67 -9.70
C LEU A 171 8.72 0.64 -9.58
N VAL A 172 8.61 1.33 -8.44
CA VAL A 172 9.37 2.57 -8.18
C VAL A 172 9.91 2.59 -6.75
N GLY A 173 11.23 2.78 -6.63
CA GLY A 173 11.85 3.21 -5.37
C GLY A 173 11.89 4.73 -5.28
N ILE A 174 11.36 5.29 -4.19
CA ILE A 174 11.56 6.69 -3.78
C ILE A 174 12.63 6.69 -2.70
N VAL A 175 13.88 6.90 -3.11
CA VAL A 175 15.07 6.64 -2.30
C VAL A 175 15.85 7.93 -2.06
N GLY A 176 15.94 8.37 -0.81
CA GLY A 176 16.69 9.58 -0.46
C GLY A 176 16.06 10.88 -0.99
N LEU A 177 14.75 10.92 -1.18
CA LEU A 177 14.05 12.13 -1.61
C LEU A 177 13.82 13.06 -0.42
N ASN A 178 14.16 14.34 -0.57
CA ASN A 178 13.84 15.39 0.39
C ASN A 178 13.02 16.49 -0.29
N GLY A 179 11.72 16.54 0.02
CA GLY A 179 10.80 17.47 -0.62
C GLY A 179 10.38 17.00 -2.01
N GLY A 180 9.08 16.77 -2.21
CA GLY A 180 8.55 16.40 -3.52
C GLY A 180 7.07 16.02 -3.46
N THR A 181 6.40 16.18 -4.59
CA THR A 181 5.02 15.69 -4.80
C THR A 181 5.00 14.63 -5.88
N ILE A 182 4.38 13.49 -5.59
CA ILE A 182 4.24 12.36 -6.49
C ILE A 182 2.74 12.09 -6.70
N GLY A 183 2.34 12.12 -7.96
CA GLY A 183 0.95 11.99 -8.39
C GLY A 183 0.31 13.30 -8.86
N PRO A 184 -0.80 13.22 -9.62
CA PRO A 184 -1.52 12.00 -9.96
C PRO A 184 -0.81 11.15 -11.04
N LEU A 185 -0.86 9.82 -10.87
CA LEU A 185 -0.24 8.82 -11.75
C LEU A 185 -1.00 7.48 -11.69
N ASN A 186 -0.91 6.71 -12.79
CA ASN A 186 -1.42 5.35 -12.87
C ASN A 186 -0.28 4.34 -12.71
N LEU A 187 -0.33 3.50 -11.69
CA LEU A 187 0.64 2.42 -11.48
C LEU A 187 0.00 1.07 -11.82
N ARG A 188 0.63 0.31 -12.72
CA ARG A 188 0.05 -0.90 -13.29
C ARG A 188 0.99 -2.09 -13.21
N TYR A 189 0.41 -3.26 -12.92
CA TYR A 189 1.06 -4.58 -12.99
C TYR A 189 2.49 -4.62 -12.41
N SER A 190 2.67 -4.17 -11.17
CA SER A 190 4.00 -4.26 -10.53
C SER A 190 4.38 -5.73 -10.31
N PRO A 191 5.64 -6.15 -10.54
CA PRO A 191 6.12 -7.49 -10.20
C PRO A 191 5.99 -7.82 -8.71
N GLN A 192 6.15 -6.82 -7.85
CA GLN A 192 6.08 -6.90 -6.39
C GLN A 192 5.42 -5.61 -5.87
N TRP A 193 5.98 -4.96 -4.83
CA TRP A 193 5.47 -3.70 -4.29
C TRP A 193 5.42 -2.64 -5.39
N TYR A 194 4.44 -1.76 -5.33
CA TYR A 194 4.35 -0.64 -6.26
C TYR A 194 5.35 0.46 -5.90
N GLN A 195 5.45 0.79 -4.60
CA GLN A 195 6.29 1.89 -4.16
C GLN A 195 7.09 1.52 -2.91
N PHE A 196 8.41 1.70 -2.97
CA PHE A 196 9.29 1.60 -1.81
C PHE A 196 9.86 2.98 -1.46
N VAL A 197 9.43 3.55 -0.33
CA VAL A 197 9.81 4.89 0.12
C VAL A 197 10.88 4.76 1.20
N ALA A 198 12.14 4.92 0.81
CA ALA A 198 13.29 4.66 1.67
C ALA A 198 14.12 5.91 1.93
N ASN A 199 14.54 6.11 3.19
CA ASN A 199 15.45 7.19 3.58
C ASN A 199 14.97 8.58 3.11
N SER A 200 13.66 8.79 3.02
CA SER A 200 13.06 9.97 2.41
C SER A 200 12.36 10.85 3.44
N SER A 201 12.21 12.13 3.13
CA SER A 201 11.54 13.08 4.00
C SER A 201 10.74 14.11 3.24
N ASN A 202 9.64 14.57 3.85
CA ASN A 202 8.81 15.65 3.31
C ASN A 202 8.22 15.33 1.93
N VAL A 203 7.62 14.16 1.77
CA VAL A 203 7.08 13.68 0.50
C VAL A 203 5.56 13.65 0.56
N LEU A 204 4.90 14.20 -0.46
CA LEU A 204 3.46 14.08 -0.68
C LEU A 204 3.19 13.09 -1.81
N PHE A 205 2.33 12.11 -1.55
CA PHE A 205 1.67 11.28 -2.55
C PHE A 205 0.20 11.71 -2.63
N ASP A 206 -0.25 12.13 -3.82
CA ASP A 206 -1.62 12.61 -4.03
C ASP A 206 -2.17 12.14 -5.37
N GLY A 207 -3.32 11.45 -5.36
CA GLY A 207 -3.99 11.02 -6.59
C GLY A 207 -3.34 9.84 -7.31
N ILE A 208 -2.79 8.87 -6.56
CA ILE A 208 -2.25 7.64 -7.14
C ILE A 208 -3.38 6.64 -7.38
N ASP A 209 -3.40 6.04 -8.57
CA ASP A 209 -4.27 4.92 -8.90
C ASP A 209 -3.42 3.66 -9.11
N ILE A 210 -3.64 2.63 -8.30
CA ILE A 210 -2.95 1.34 -8.37
C ILE A 210 -3.93 0.26 -8.85
N SER A 211 -3.51 -0.49 -9.87
CA SER A 211 -4.26 -1.66 -10.33
C SER A 211 -3.34 -2.70 -10.97
N GLY A 212 -3.60 -3.98 -10.69
CA GLY A 212 -2.93 -5.10 -11.33
C GLY A 212 -3.72 -6.38 -11.08
N TYR A 213 -3.64 -7.31 -12.00
CA TYR A 213 -4.22 -8.64 -11.86
C TYR A 213 -3.36 -9.65 -12.61
N SER A 214 -3.43 -10.91 -12.18
CA SER A 214 -2.85 -12.00 -12.95
C SER A 214 -3.84 -12.48 -14.00
N SER A 215 -3.31 -12.79 -15.17
CA SER A 215 -4.00 -13.45 -16.27
C SER A 215 -3.85 -14.98 -16.25
N SER A 216 -3.07 -15.52 -15.30
CA SER A 216 -2.90 -16.95 -15.05
C SER A 216 -3.51 -17.36 -13.70
N GLU A 217 -3.37 -18.62 -13.31
CA GLU A 217 -3.75 -19.10 -11.97
C GLU A 217 -2.78 -18.63 -10.87
N ASN A 218 -1.61 -18.09 -11.25
CA ASN A 218 -0.60 -17.62 -10.33
C ASN A 218 -0.94 -16.21 -9.84
N GLU A 219 -1.24 -16.07 -8.56
CA GLU A 219 -1.62 -14.79 -7.96
C GLU A 219 -0.49 -13.74 -8.04
N ALA A 220 -0.88 -12.47 -8.22
CA ALA A 220 0.02 -11.33 -8.13
C ALA A 220 0.38 -11.01 -6.66
N LYS A 221 1.24 -11.85 -6.08
CA LYS A 221 1.60 -11.79 -4.65
C LYS A 221 2.48 -10.61 -4.29
N ASN A 222 2.34 -10.09 -3.07
CA ASN A 222 3.17 -9.02 -2.51
C ASN A 222 3.14 -7.75 -3.35
N THR A 223 1.94 -7.33 -3.75
CA THR A 223 1.70 -6.14 -4.56
C THR A 223 1.36 -4.92 -3.69
N ASP A 224 2.11 -4.72 -2.60
CA ASP A 224 1.92 -3.64 -1.63
C ASP A 224 1.83 -2.26 -2.31
N GLY A 225 0.94 -1.38 -1.85
CA GLY A 225 0.77 -0.04 -2.42
C GLY A 225 1.95 0.88 -2.11
N TRP A 226 2.26 1.02 -0.81
CA TRP A 226 3.44 1.72 -0.30
C TRP A 226 4.10 0.94 0.82
N ASP A 227 5.42 0.81 0.75
CA ASP A 227 6.28 0.42 1.87
C ASP A 227 7.16 1.59 2.27
N LEU A 228 6.87 2.20 3.42
CA LEU A 228 7.67 3.28 3.99
C LEU A 228 8.75 2.68 4.88
N TYR A 229 9.98 3.11 4.69
CA TYR A 229 11.15 2.63 5.43
C TYR A 229 12.10 3.79 5.73
N ARG A 230 12.56 3.93 6.98
CA ARG A 230 13.53 4.98 7.38
C ARG A 230 13.15 6.38 6.89
N SER A 231 11.86 6.72 6.93
CA SER A 231 11.31 7.92 6.30
C SER A 231 10.47 8.73 7.26
N THR A 232 10.39 10.05 7.06
CA THR A 232 9.69 10.96 7.98
C THR A 232 8.91 12.06 7.28
N ASN A 233 7.80 12.50 7.88
CA ASN A 233 6.95 13.56 7.33
C ASN A 233 6.47 13.22 5.91
N VAL A 234 5.80 12.07 5.77
CA VAL A 234 5.22 11.61 4.51
C VAL A 234 3.70 11.70 4.59
N VAL A 235 3.09 12.18 3.51
CA VAL A 235 1.64 12.25 3.37
C VAL A 235 1.22 11.39 2.19
N ILE A 236 0.23 10.52 2.38
CA ILE A 236 -0.39 9.71 1.33
C ILE A 236 -1.88 10.02 1.32
N GLN A 237 -2.41 10.51 0.20
CA GLN A 237 -3.80 10.93 0.14
C GLN A 237 -4.50 10.73 -1.21
N ASN A 238 -5.83 10.74 -1.16
CA ASN A 238 -6.73 10.79 -2.31
C ASN A 238 -6.44 9.73 -3.39
N SER A 239 -6.11 8.51 -2.96
CA SER A 239 -5.63 7.45 -3.86
C SER A 239 -6.56 6.24 -3.86
N VAL A 240 -6.58 5.50 -4.97
CA VAL A 240 -7.35 4.27 -5.16
C VAL A 240 -6.37 3.11 -5.36
N ILE A 241 -6.54 2.05 -4.58
CA ILE A 241 -5.62 0.92 -4.54
C ILE A 241 -6.42 -0.36 -4.77
N ASN A 242 -6.14 -1.03 -5.89
CA ASN A 242 -6.55 -2.39 -6.17
C ASN A 242 -5.30 -3.25 -6.26
N ASN A 243 -5.04 -4.03 -5.22
CA ASN A 243 -3.84 -4.86 -5.12
C ASN A 243 -4.14 -6.19 -4.41
N GLY A 244 -3.09 -6.96 -4.10
CA GLY A 244 -3.17 -8.24 -3.40
C GLY A 244 -2.35 -8.32 -2.12
N ASP A 245 -1.92 -7.19 -1.55
CA ASP A 245 -1.19 -7.14 -0.26
C ASP A 245 -1.43 -5.79 0.45
N ASP A 246 -0.60 -5.38 1.40
CA ASP A 246 -0.76 -4.15 2.19
C ASP A 246 -1.09 -2.92 1.33
N CYS A 247 -2.10 -2.14 1.73
CA CYS A 247 -2.46 -0.90 1.03
C CYS A 247 -1.38 0.15 1.33
N VAL A 248 -1.04 0.27 2.61
CA VAL A 248 0.13 1.02 3.10
C VAL A 248 0.78 0.22 4.21
N SER A 249 2.10 0.11 4.16
CA SER A 249 2.92 -0.63 5.12
C SER A 249 3.99 0.30 5.71
N PHE A 250 3.98 0.44 7.04
CA PHE A 250 4.97 1.20 7.80
C PHE A 250 6.06 0.24 8.29
N LYS A 251 7.13 0.09 7.50
CA LYS A 251 8.32 -0.70 7.84
C LYS A 251 9.20 0.07 8.85
N PRO A 252 10.35 -0.48 9.29
CA PRO A 252 11.12 0.12 10.38
C PRO A 252 11.56 1.57 10.17
N ASN A 253 11.58 2.31 11.29
CA ASN A 253 12.10 3.67 11.44
C ASN A 253 11.33 4.71 10.64
N VAL A 254 10.00 4.66 10.73
CA VAL A 254 9.08 5.59 10.06
C VAL A 254 8.38 6.48 11.08
N THR A 255 8.39 7.80 10.85
CA THR A 255 7.78 8.76 11.78
C THR A 255 7.02 9.89 11.11
N ASP A 256 6.02 10.44 11.81
CA ASP A 256 5.26 11.62 11.37
C ASP A 256 4.54 11.38 10.03
N ILE A 257 3.65 10.40 9.98
CA ILE A 257 2.98 9.97 8.74
C ILE A 257 1.49 10.27 8.77
N LEU A 258 1.00 10.85 7.68
CA LEU A 258 -0.43 11.04 7.47
C LEU A 258 -0.89 10.20 6.27
N VAL A 259 -1.87 9.33 6.50
CA VAL A 259 -2.57 8.59 5.45
C VAL A 259 -4.02 8.99 5.49
N GLN A 260 -4.58 9.51 4.39
CA GLN A 260 -5.99 9.92 4.40
C GLN A 260 -6.73 9.78 3.08
N ASN A 261 -8.04 9.55 3.16
CA ASN A 261 -8.92 9.49 1.98
C ASN A 261 -8.46 8.46 0.94
N LEU A 262 -8.22 7.23 1.39
CA LEU A 262 -7.85 6.12 0.52
C LEU A 262 -9.02 5.16 0.31
N HIS A 263 -9.10 4.60 -0.89
CA HIS A 263 -9.96 3.46 -1.22
C HIS A 263 -9.08 2.26 -1.52
N CYS A 264 -9.06 1.29 -0.62
CA CYS A 264 -8.24 0.08 -0.72
C CYS A 264 -9.14 -1.14 -0.97
N ASN A 265 -8.82 -1.95 -1.96
CA ASN A 265 -9.58 -3.13 -2.36
C ASN A 265 -8.65 -4.31 -2.67
N GLY A 266 -8.97 -5.51 -2.17
CA GLY A 266 -8.14 -6.71 -2.34
C GLY A 266 -6.93 -6.80 -1.41
N SER A 267 -6.82 -5.86 -0.47
CA SER A 267 -5.59 -5.57 0.26
C SER A 267 -5.38 -6.44 1.52
N HIS A 268 -4.22 -6.29 2.17
CA HIS A 268 -3.99 -6.74 3.54
C HIS A 268 -4.00 -5.61 4.59
N GLY A 269 -4.60 -4.47 4.25
CA GLY A 269 -4.90 -3.40 5.21
C GLY A 269 -3.91 -2.26 5.25
N ILE A 270 -4.12 -1.35 6.20
CA ILE A 270 -3.18 -0.30 6.56
C ILE A 270 -2.33 -0.79 7.73
N SER A 271 -1.12 -1.26 7.41
CA SER A 271 -0.30 -2.11 8.27
C SER A 271 0.88 -1.37 8.89
N VAL A 272 1.00 -1.37 10.21
CA VAL A 272 2.28 -1.16 10.89
C VAL A 272 3.05 -2.47 10.89
N GLY A 273 4.21 -2.49 10.23
CA GLY A 273 5.14 -3.61 10.20
C GLY A 273 5.15 -4.45 8.91
N SER A 274 5.73 -5.65 8.93
CA SER A 274 6.20 -6.33 10.14
C SER A 274 7.43 -5.66 10.78
N LEU A 275 7.46 -5.60 12.12
CA LEU A 275 8.59 -5.04 12.91
C LEU A 275 9.14 -6.07 13.90
N GLY A 276 10.37 -5.86 14.36
CA GLY A 276 11.06 -6.78 15.28
C GLY A 276 11.63 -8.02 14.59
N GLN A 277 11.81 -7.96 13.27
CA GLN A 277 12.17 -9.11 12.45
C GLN A 277 13.60 -9.60 12.73
N TYR A 278 14.56 -8.70 12.91
CA TYR A 278 15.98 -9.04 12.95
C TYR A 278 16.59 -8.84 14.35
N PRO A 279 17.23 -9.87 14.95
CA PRO A 279 17.93 -9.72 16.22
C PRO A 279 19.03 -8.66 16.19
N GLY A 280 19.06 -7.80 17.21
CA GLY A 280 20.03 -6.71 17.33
C GLY A 280 19.60 -5.41 16.64
N GLU A 281 18.58 -5.45 15.79
CA GLU A 281 17.98 -4.26 15.20
C GLU A 281 16.87 -3.68 16.11
N VAL A 282 16.70 -2.37 16.00
CA VAL A 282 15.67 -1.60 16.72
C VAL A 282 14.75 -0.95 15.69
N ASP A 283 13.49 -1.37 15.70
CA ASP A 283 12.48 -0.92 14.73
C ASP A 283 11.50 0.05 15.40
N ILE A 284 11.47 1.30 14.92
CA ILE A 284 10.57 2.33 15.46
C ILE A 284 9.51 2.72 14.43
N VAL A 285 8.24 2.75 14.83
CA VAL A 285 7.17 3.41 14.08
C VAL A 285 6.42 4.33 15.03
N GLN A 286 6.38 5.63 14.72
CA GLN A 286 5.83 6.61 15.66
C GLN A 286 5.10 7.77 14.98
N ASN A 287 4.02 8.27 15.60
CA ASN A 287 3.23 9.41 15.12
C ASN A 287 2.64 9.14 13.74
N VAL A 288 1.68 8.22 13.68
CA VAL A 288 0.95 7.90 12.45
C VAL A 288 -0.52 8.22 12.64
N LEU A 289 -1.07 9.01 11.73
CA LEU A 289 -2.50 9.27 11.62
C LEU A 289 -3.03 8.66 10.32
N VAL A 290 -3.92 7.69 10.46
CA VAL A 290 -4.70 7.10 9.37
C VAL A 290 -6.12 7.62 9.50
N TYR A 291 -6.62 8.32 8.48
CA TYR A 291 -7.91 9.01 8.55
C TYR A 291 -8.78 8.77 7.31
N ASN A 292 -10.06 8.44 7.51
CA ASN A 292 -11.03 8.30 6.42
C ASN A 292 -10.56 7.32 5.33
N ILE A 293 -10.54 6.04 5.67
CA ILE A 293 -10.18 4.94 4.76
C ILE A 293 -11.41 4.10 4.48
N SER A 294 -11.56 3.68 3.23
CA SER A 294 -12.52 2.66 2.85
C SER A 294 -11.78 1.40 2.43
N MET A 295 -12.06 0.28 3.11
CA MET A 295 -11.38 -1.00 2.92
C MET A 295 -12.39 -2.06 2.46
N PHE A 296 -12.11 -2.70 1.33
CA PHE A 296 -12.99 -3.68 0.69
C PHE A 296 -12.25 -4.98 0.37
N ASN A 297 -12.94 -6.11 0.50
CA ASN A 297 -12.46 -7.41 0.03
C ASN A 297 -11.02 -7.72 0.47
N ALA A 298 -10.72 -7.44 1.73
CA ALA A 298 -9.36 -7.42 2.27
C ALA A 298 -9.19 -8.41 3.42
N SER A 299 -7.96 -8.81 3.73
CA SER A 299 -7.74 -9.60 4.95
C SER A 299 -7.94 -8.74 6.20
N ASP A 300 -7.44 -7.50 6.18
CA ASP A 300 -7.42 -6.66 7.37
C ASP A 300 -7.79 -5.20 7.04
N GLY A 301 -8.42 -4.53 8.00
CA GLY A 301 -8.64 -3.08 7.98
C GLY A 301 -7.43 -2.35 8.52
N ALA A 302 -7.42 -2.11 9.83
CA ALA A 302 -6.26 -1.59 10.55
C ALA A 302 -5.41 -2.75 11.06
N ARG A 303 -4.11 -2.74 10.78
CA ARG A 303 -3.22 -3.83 11.19
C ARG A 303 -1.95 -3.36 11.85
N ILE A 304 -1.54 -4.01 12.94
CA ILE A 304 -0.23 -3.88 13.57
C ILE A 304 0.35 -5.29 13.74
N LYS A 305 1.44 -5.59 13.03
CA LYS A 305 2.07 -6.92 13.00
C LYS A 305 3.52 -6.84 13.46
N VAL A 306 3.83 -7.52 14.55
CA VAL A 306 5.14 -7.51 15.20
C VAL A 306 5.58 -8.96 15.43
N TRP A 307 6.86 -9.24 15.17
CA TRP A 307 7.44 -10.56 15.40
C TRP A 307 7.61 -10.85 16.90
N PRO A 308 7.53 -12.13 17.32
CA PRO A 308 7.81 -12.53 18.70
C PRO A 308 9.31 -12.37 19.05
N GLY A 309 9.66 -12.57 20.32
CA GLY A 309 11.04 -12.49 20.79
C GLY A 309 11.89 -13.71 20.41
N GLY A 310 11.25 -14.82 20.06
CA GLY A 310 11.87 -16.05 19.55
C GLY A 310 11.80 -16.13 18.02
N SER A 311 12.52 -17.08 17.43
CA SER A 311 12.48 -17.32 15.99
C SER A 311 11.12 -17.85 15.54
N ALA A 312 10.65 -17.34 14.40
CA ALA A 312 9.37 -17.65 13.78
C ALA A 312 9.49 -17.59 12.25
N ALA A 313 8.58 -18.28 11.55
CA ALA A 313 8.62 -18.40 10.09
C ALA A 313 7.20 -18.27 9.50
N MET A 314 7.02 -17.35 8.56
CA MET A 314 5.79 -17.20 7.77
C MET A 314 5.85 -18.02 6.47
N SER A 315 7.02 -18.03 5.82
CA SER A 315 7.28 -18.72 4.56
C SER A 315 8.77 -19.05 4.44
N THR A 316 9.16 -19.70 3.33
CA THR A 316 10.56 -20.00 3.01
C THR A 316 11.43 -18.74 2.98
N ASP A 317 10.90 -17.66 2.43
CA ASP A 317 11.55 -16.36 2.20
C ASP A 317 11.26 -15.30 3.28
N LEU A 318 10.30 -15.55 4.19
CA LEU A 318 9.94 -14.61 5.27
C LEU A 318 10.00 -15.27 6.65
N GLN A 319 11.10 -15.00 7.35
CA GLN A 319 11.39 -15.51 8.69
C GLN A 319 11.95 -14.38 9.57
N GLY A 320 11.80 -14.50 10.88
CA GLY A 320 12.22 -13.45 11.79
C GLY A 320 12.00 -13.74 13.25
N GLY A 321 12.08 -12.68 14.04
CA GLY A 321 11.87 -12.65 15.49
C GLY A 321 13.12 -12.31 16.27
N GLY A 322 12.91 -11.74 17.45
CA GLY A 322 13.97 -11.38 18.39
C GLY A 322 14.56 -9.98 18.24
N GLY A 323 14.11 -9.19 17.27
CA GLY A 323 14.35 -7.75 17.20
C GLY A 323 13.56 -6.99 18.28
N SER A 324 13.98 -5.76 18.58
CA SER A 324 13.32 -4.89 19.57
C SER A 324 12.82 -3.60 18.91
N GLY A 325 12.17 -2.73 19.67
CA GLY A 325 11.69 -1.47 19.11
C GLY A 325 10.51 -0.85 19.84
N LEU A 326 9.80 0.01 19.12
CA LEU A 326 8.63 0.71 19.63
C LEU A 326 7.66 1.06 18.50
N VAL A 327 6.39 0.67 18.67
CA VAL A 327 5.25 1.24 17.94
C VAL A 327 4.52 2.18 18.88
N LYS A 328 4.42 3.47 18.54
CA LYS A 328 3.85 4.47 19.46
C LYS A 328 3.03 5.56 18.78
N ASN A 329 1.95 5.98 19.42
CA ASN A 329 1.13 7.10 18.97
C ASN A 329 0.60 6.88 17.55
N ILE A 330 -0.18 5.81 17.39
CA ILE A 330 -0.81 5.42 16.13
C ILE A 330 -2.31 5.61 16.28
N THR A 331 -2.92 6.40 15.40
CA THR A 331 -4.37 6.60 15.37
C THR A 331 -4.93 6.15 14.04
N TYR A 332 -5.92 5.25 14.10
CA TYR A 332 -6.82 4.94 13.00
C TYR A 332 -8.18 5.55 13.30
N ASP A 333 -8.63 6.49 12.46
CA ASP A 333 -9.86 7.25 12.67
C ASP A 333 -10.71 7.30 11.39
N GLY A 334 -11.91 6.71 11.43
CA GLY A 334 -12.80 6.69 10.27
C GLY A 334 -12.42 5.59 9.29
N MET A 335 -12.85 4.37 9.58
CA MET A 335 -12.65 3.21 8.72
C MET A 335 -14.01 2.66 8.29
N THR A 336 -14.24 2.59 6.97
CA THR A 336 -15.38 1.88 6.40
C THR A 336 -14.94 0.47 6.00
N ILE A 337 -15.58 -0.53 6.57
CA ILE A 337 -15.26 -1.95 6.43
C ILE A 337 -16.35 -2.63 5.60
N ASP A 338 -15.99 -3.31 4.53
CA ASP A 338 -16.93 -4.10 3.73
C ASP A 338 -16.24 -5.35 3.17
N ASN A 339 -16.71 -6.51 3.59
CA ASN A 339 -16.13 -7.80 3.22
C ASN A 339 -14.63 -7.91 3.56
N VAL A 340 -14.26 -7.51 4.78
CA VAL A 340 -12.89 -7.61 5.31
C VAL A 340 -12.82 -8.69 6.37
N ASP A 341 -11.79 -9.54 6.40
CA ASP A 341 -11.73 -10.67 7.36
C ASP A 341 -11.64 -10.20 8.81
N TYR A 342 -10.75 -9.25 9.11
CA TYR A 342 -10.70 -8.53 10.40
C TYR A 342 -10.72 -7.02 10.19
N ALA A 343 -11.59 -6.31 10.89
CA ALA A 343 -11.58 -4.85 10.89
C ALA A 343 -10.34 -4.27 11.58
N ILE A 344 -9.88 -4.93 12.66
CA ILE A 344 -8.71 -4.56 13.45
C ILE A 344 -7.92 -5.83 13.76
N GLU A 345 -6.63 -5.85 13.41
CA GLU A 345 -5.67 -6.86 13.85
C GLU A 345 -4.48 -6.19 14.55
N VAL A 346 -4.21 -6.57 15.79
CA VAL A 346 -2.94 -6.28 16.47
C VAL A 346 -2.35 -7.60 16.92
N THR A 347 -1.13 -7.90 16.49
CA THR A 347 -0.44 -9.14 16.86
C THR A 347 1.05 -8.91 17.10
N GLN A 348 1.56 -9.46 18.20
CA GLN A 348 3.00 -9.62 18.46
C GLN A 348 3.49 -11.07 18.23
N CYS A 349 2.67 -11.91 17.61
CA CYS A 349 2.96 -13.30 17.31
C CYS A 349 3.06 -13.52 15.80
N TYR A 350 3.47 -12.50 15.03
CA TYR A 350 3.61 -12.62 13.58
C TYR A 350 4.61 -13.72 13.22
N GLY A 351 4.23 -14.64 12.32
CA GLY A 351 5.03 -15.84 12.01
C GLY A 351 4.93 -16.99 13.01
N GLN A 352 4.14 -16.86 14.08
CA GLN A 352 4.03 -17.87 15.13
C GLN A 352 2.57 -18.21 15.45
N LYS A 353 2.08 -19.31 14.86
CA LYS A 353 0.71 -19.78 15.09
C LYS A 353 0.50 -20.37 16.49
N ASN A 354 1.55 -20.84 17.16
CA ASN A 354 1.46 -21.37 18.52
C ASN A 354 1.60 -20.23 19.54
N LEU A 355 0.47 -19.76 20.06
CA LEU A 355 0.45 -18.68 21.07
C LEU A 355 1.16 -19.04 22.37
N THR A 356 1.19 -20.33 22.76
CA THR A 356 1.97 -20.75 23.94
C THR A 356 3.45 -20.49 23.72
N LEU A 357 3.97 -20.81 22.53
CA LEU A 357 5.36 -20.56 22.18
C LEU A 357 5.65 -19.06 22.03
N CYS A 358 4.72 -18.29 21.46
CA CYS A 358 4.84 -16.83 21.42
C CYS A 358 4.91 -16.21 22.82
N ASN A 359 4.09 -16.68 23.76
CA ASN A 359 4.07 -16.19 25.14
C ASN A 359 5.30 -16.63 25.95
N GLU A 360 5.92 -17.77 25.61
CA GLU A 360 7.20 -18.21 26.19
C GLU A 360 8.35 -17.30 25.74
N PHE A 361 8.29 -16.81 24.50
CA PHE A 361 9.28 -15.90 23.91
C PHE A 361 8.62 -14.56 23.50
N PRO A 362 8.17 -13.74 24.46
CA PRO A 362 7.44 -12.52 24.16
C PRO A 362 8.28 -11.55 23.34
N SER A 363 7.62 -10.75 22.52
CA SER A 363 8.28 -9.72 21.70
C SER A 363 9.08 -8.75 22.57
N LYS A 364 10.21 -8.29 22.04
CA LYS A 364 11.03 -7.24 22.68
C LYS A 364 10.65 -5.83 22.22
N LEU A 365 9.64 -5.73 21.35
CA LEU A 365 9.13 -4.47 20.81
C LEU A 365 7.87 -4.09 21.57
N ALA A 366 7.81 -2.86 22.08
CA ALA A 366 6.62 -2.35 22.78
C ALA A 366 5.60 -1.75 21.80
N ILE A 367 4.31 -1.92 22.09
CA ILE A 367 3.20 -1.27 21.40
C ILE A 367 2.47 -0.36 22.39
N GLU A 368 2.47 0.95 22.15
CA GLU A 368 1.97 1.95 23.08
C GLU A 368 1.10 3.00 22.40
N ASP A 369 0.12 3.53 23.12
CA ASP A 369 -0.66 4.71 22.70
C ASP A 369 -1.32 4.50 21.32
N ILE A 370 -2.11 3.43 21.20
CA ILE A 370 -2.83 3.09 19.96
C ILE A 370 -4.29 3.46 20.12
N VAL A 371 -4.85 4.14 19.12
CA VAL A 371 -6.25 4.54 19.10
C VAL A 371 -6.92 4.04 17.83
N PHE A 372 -7.96 3.24 17.99
CA PHE A 372 -8.92 2.89 16.96
C PHE A 372 -10.23 3.61 17.25
N LYS A 373 -10.72 4.41 16.30
CA LYS A 373 -12.02 5.07 16.47
C LYS A 373 -12.81 5.25 15.19
N ASN A 374 -14.13 5.26 15.34
CA ASN A 374 -15.09 5.50 14.26
C ASN A 374 -14.95 4.48 13.12
N PHE A 375 -15.00 3.20 13.46
CA PHE A 375 -15.04 2.11 12.50
C PHE A 375 -16.50 1.74 12.26
N LYS A 376 -16.87 1.42 11.03
CA LYS A 376 -18.23 0.96 10.70
C LYS A 376 -18.23 -0.04 9.55
N GLY A 377 -19.18 -0.97 9.57
CA GLY A 377 -19.47 -1.83 8.42
C GLY A 377 -19.58 -3.31 8.76
N VAL A 378 -19.30 -4.18 7.80
CA VAL A 378 -19.54 -5.62 7.91
C VAL A 378 -18.30 -6.41 7.47
N THR A 379 -17.85 -7.36 8.29
CA THR A 379 -16.73 -8.25 7.95
C THR A 379 -17.13 -9.32 6.94
N SER A 380 -16.17 -10.07 6.40
CA SER A 380 -16.41 -11.11 5.38
C SER A 380 -17.13 -12.36 5.89
N GLY A 381 -17.18 -12.56 7.21
CA GLY A 381 -17.66 -13.79 7.85
C GLY A 381 -16.66 -14.94 7.87
N LYS A 382 -15.47 -14.79 7.27
CA LYS A 382 -14.41 -15.83 7.30
C LYS A 382 -13.89 -16.11 8.72
N ARG A 383 -14.03 -15.15 9.63
CA ARG A 383 -13.55 -15.19 11.01
C ARG A 383 -14.67 -15.19 12.06
N ASP A 384 -15.92 -15.37 11.62
CA ASP A 384 -17.10 -15.34 12.48
C ASP A 384 -16.94 -16.27 13.71
N PRO A 385 -17.26 -15.82 14.94
CA PRO A 385 -17.91 -14.54 15.31
C PRO A 385 -16.96 -13.34 15.49
N ASP A 386 -15.65 -13.52 15.31
CA ASP A 386 -14.67 -12.47 15.55
C ASP A 386 -14.62 -11.46 14.40
N VAL A 387 -14.81 -10.17 14.72
CA VAL A 387 -14.63 -9.05 13.78
C VAL A 387 -13.24 -8.42 13.88
N GLY A 388 -12.45 -8.81 14.87
CA GLY A 388 -11.06 -8.36 15.04
C GLY A 388 -10.31 -9.12 16.11
N MET A 389 -9.02 -8.83 16.25
CA MET A 389 -8.15 -9.42 17.27
C MET A 389 -7.09 -8.45 17.77
N ILE A 390 -6.81 -8.51 19.08
CA ILE A 390 -5.76 -7.74 19.75
C ILE A 390 -4.98 -8.70 20.67
N VAL A 391 -3.89 -9.24 20.13
CA VAL A 391 -3.06 -10.27 20.77
C VAL A 391 -1.66 -9.73 21.02
N CYS A 392 -1.39 -9.48 22.29
CA CYS A 392 -0.07 -9.11 22.78
C CYS A 392 0.66 -10.34 23.32
N SER A 393 1.97 -10.37 23.14
CA SER A 393 2.80 -11.53 23.50
C SER A 393 3.08 -11.63 25.01
N SER A 394 2.90 -10.53 25.74
CA SER A 394 2.97 -10.45 27.21
C SER A 394 2.16 -9.24 27.70
N PRO A 395 1.64 -9.23 28.95
CA PRO A 395 0.94 -8.07 29.51
C PRO A 395 1.81 -6.81 29.62
N ASP A 396 3.14 -6.95 29.57
CA ASP A 396 4.08 -5.84 29.81
C ASP A 396 4.54 -5.12 28.53
N VAL A 397 4.14 -5.61 27.34
CA VAL A 397 4.65 -5.13 26.05
C VAL A 397 3.62 -4.40 25.21
N CYS A 398 2.37 -4.35 25.69
CA CYS A 398 1.30 -3.53 25.12
C CYS A 398 0.69 -2.64 26.19
N SER A 399 0.54 -1.36 25.92
CA SER A 399 -0.11 -0.44 26.86
C SER A 399 -0.91 0.65 26.15
N ASN A 400 -1.96 1.14 26.81
CA ASN A 400 -2.80 2.24 26.34
C ASN A 400 -3.33 2.05 24.90
N ILE A 401 -3.90 0.86 24.63
CA ILE A 401 -4.64 0.57 23.40
C ILE A 401 -6.13 0.86 23.66
N LYS A 402 -6.71 1.72 22.82
CA LYS A 402 -8.08 2.23 22.95
C LYS A 402 -8.89 1.93 21.71
N ALA A 403 -10.12 1.49 21.90
CA ALA A 403 -11.08 1.26 20.84
C ALA A 403 -12.41 1.94 21.21
N SER A 404 -12.91 2.82 20.35
CA SER A 404 -14.16 3.56 20.61
C SER A 404 -14.98 3.75 19.34
N ASN A 405 -16.31 3.64 19.42
CA ASN A 405 -17.21 3.69 18.26
C ASN A 405 -16.78 2.70 17.17
N ILE A 406 -16.71 1.42 17.53
CA ILE A 406 -16.43 0.32 16.61
C ILE A 406 -17.77 -0.32 16.26
N ASP A 407 -18.44 0.24 15.26
CA ASP A 407 -19.76 -0.19 14.79
C ASP A 407 -19.59 -1.20 13.63
N VAL A 408 -18.78 -2.24 13.87
CA VAL A 408 -18.51 -3.32 12.90
C VAL A 408 -19.12 -4.61 13.40
N VAL A 409 -19.84 -5.31 12.51
CA VAL A 409 -20.45 -6.60 12.82
C VAL A 409 -20.03 -7.66 11.80
N SER A 410 -20.15 -8.93 12.17
CA SER A 410 -20.11 -10.05 11.25
C SER A 410 -21.40 -10.11 10.41
N PRO A 411 -21.45 -10.92 9.34
CA PRO A 411 -22.68 -11.14 8.58
C PRO A 411 -23.87 -11.62 9.43
N ASP A 412 -23.59 -12.33 10.54
CA ASP A 412 -24.61 -12.85 11.47
C ASP A 412 -24.97 -11.83 12.58
N GLY A 413 -24.29 -10.68 12.61
CA GLY A 413 -24.56 -9.58 13.54
C GLY A 413 -23.73 -9.61 14.83
N ASP A 414 -22.75 -10.51 14.93
CA ASP A 414 -21.81 -10.58 16.06
C ASP A 414 -20.71 -9.52 15.97
N ASP A 415 -20.11 -9.13 17.08
CA ASP A 415 -19.08 -8.08 17.17
C ASP A 415 -17.88 -8.49 18.05
N GLN A 416 -17.57 -9.79 18.10
CA GLN A 416 -16.59 -10.33 19.04
C GLN A 416 -15.14 -9.97 18.67
N PHE A 417 -14.30 -9.91 19.69
CA PHE A 417 -12.86 -9.72 19.55
C PHE A 417 -12.10 -10.79 20.33
N THR A 418 -11.09 -11.36 19.68
CA THR A 418 -10.07 -12.14 20.38
C THR A 418 -9.06 -11.20 21.03
N CYS A 419 -9.00 -11.19 22.36
CA CYS A 419 -8.07 -10.36 23.15
C CYS A 419 -7.13 -11.22 24.01
N THR A 420 -5.84 -10.93 24.01
CA THR A 420 -4.85 -11.63 24.86
C THR A 420 -3.77 -10.66 25.34
N ASN A 421 -3.46 -10.73 26.64
CA ASN A 421 -2.42 -9.91 27.29
C ASN A 421 -2.54 -8.41 27.03
N VAL A 422 -3.77 -7.91 26.93
CA VAL A 422 -4.06 -6.50 26.66
C VAL A 422 -5.15 -6.02 27.61
N SER A 423 -5.02 -4.80 28.11
CA SER A 423 -6.11 -4.08 28.76
C SER A 423 -6.61 -3.02 27.79
N LEU A 424 -7.82 -3.20 27.28
CA LEU A 424 -8.47 -2.22 26.42
C LEU A 424 -9.14 -1.15 27.28
N LEU A 425 -8.98 0.11 26.87
CA LEU A 425 -9.56 1.29 27.53
C LEU A 425 -10.64 1.96 26.70
#